data_AF-A0AAV7TFF4-F1
#
_entry.id   AF-A0AAV7TFF4-F1
#
_cell.length_a   1.000
_cell.length_b   1.000
_cell.length_c   1.000
_cell.angle_alpha   90.00
_cell.angle_beta   90.00
_cell.angle_gamma   90.00
#
_symmetry.space_group_name_H-M   'P 1'
#
loop_
_entity.id
_entity.type
_entity.pdbx_description
1 polymer ?
#
loop_
_entity_poly.entity_id
_entity_poly.type
_entity_poly.pdbx_seq_one_letter_code
_entity_poly.pdbx_strand_id
1 'polypeptide(L)'
;MSQTGHICVPPLFLDSPGKPCMKWKGWLRAFENYIISIDGQGYSPERKKSLFFGLLGKAGQEVFDSMPVYVNPHGATAPLNEYQEAVRRLELQYAEECNIMVGRHKFALRKQEEGETIEEYIACLRVLAQDCEFAAMTDTNPSLKDVIAIAKAVERSMVSSKELANTSQASNVFYVQDSRKHVP
;
A
#
# COMPACT_ATOMS: atom_id res chain seq x y z
N MET A 1 -18.01 6.30 -34.25
CA MET A 1 -18.58 6.62 -32.93
C MET A 1 -17.45 6.58 -31.92
N SER A 2 -16.85 7.73 -31.59
CA SER A 2 -15.74 7.79 -30.65
C SER A 2 -16.32 7.78 -29.24
N GLN A 3 -16.22 6.64 -28.54
CA GLN A 3 -16.48 6.62 -27.11
C GLN A 3 -15.41 7.48 -26.43
N THR A 4 -15.79 8.67 -25.97
CA THR A 4 -14.96 9.47 -25.07
C THR A 4 -14.92 8.74 -23.74
N GLY A 5 -13.95 7.85 -23.56
CA GLY A 5 -13.63 7.29 -22.25
C GLY A 5 -13.33 8.44 -21.30
N HIS A 6 -14.05 8.51 -20.18
CA HIS A 6 -13.84 9.54 -19.18
C HIS A 6 -12.47 9.30 -18.52
N ILE A 7 -11.46 10.06 -18.94
CA ILE A 7 -10.13 10.01 -18.32
C ILE A 7 -10.26 10.53 -16.89
N CYS A 8 -9.92 9.70 -15.91
CA CYS A 8 -9.96 10.09 -14.50
C CYS A 8 -8.65 10.81 -14.14
N VAL A 9 -8.72 12.13 -13.99
CA VAL A 9 -7.58 12.97 -13.59
C VAL A 9 -7.43 12.89 -12.07
N PRO A 10 -6.20 12.76 -11.52
CA PRO A 10 -5.98 12.75 -10.08
C PRO A 10 -6.38 14.10 -9.48
N PRO A 11 -6.85 14.14 -8.22
CA PRO A 11 -6.99 15.41 -7.51
C PRO A 11 -5.62 16.07 -7.34
N LEU A 12 -5.60 17.40 -7.21
CA LEU A 12 -4.37 18.12 -6.87
C LEU A 12 -3.85 17.63 -5.51
N PHE A 13 -2.55 17.32 -5.43
CA PHE A 13 -1.96 16.78 -4.20
C PHE A 13 -2.04 17.78 -3.04
N LEU A 14 -1.53 18.99 -3.29
CA LEU A 14 -1.47 20.08 -2.33
C LEU A 14 -1.69 21.42 -3.06
N ASP A 15 -2.94 21.83 -3.16
CA ASP A 15 -3.31 23.07 -3.86
C ASP A 15 -3.11 24.32 -2.98
N SER A 16 -3.43 24.21 -1.69
CA SER A 16 -3.27 25.29 -0.69
C SER A 16 -2.38 24.83 0.48
N PRO A 17 -1.75 25.77 1.22
CA PRO A 17 -0.92 25.43 2.37
C PRO A 17 -1.70 24.61 3.41
N GLY A 18 -1.13 23.51 3.88
CA GLY A 18 -1.74 22.66 4.89
C GLY A 18 -1.56 21.17 4.62
N LYS A 19 -2.61 20.39 4.87
CA LYS A 19 -2.58 18.93 4.71
C LYS A 19 -2.87 18.54 3.24
N PRO A 20 -2.06 17.66 2.63
CA PRO A 20 -2.36 17.12 1.31
C PRO A 20 -3.72 16.39 1.25
N CYS A 21 -4.29 16.28 0.04
CA CYS A 21 -5.60 15.67 -0.18
C CYS A 21 -5.64 14.17 0.20
N MET A 22 -4.50 13.49 0.16
CA MET A 22 -4.31 12.11 0.61
C MET A 22 -2.84 11.82 0.89
N LYS A 23 -2.53 10.60 1.35
CA LYS A 23 -1.15 10.16 1.56
C LYS A 23 -0.36 10.15 0.26
N TRP A 24 0.93 10.50 0.33
CA TRP A 24 1.83 10.56 -0.83
C TRP A 24 1.83 9.30 -1.68
N LYS A 25 2.02 8.12 -1.08
CA LYS A 25 2.03 6.83 -1.81
C LYS A 25 0.72 6.58 -2.57
N GLY A 26 -0.42 6.94 -1.96
CA GLY A 26 -1.72 6.80 -2.59
C GLY A 26 -1.89 7.75 -3.78
N TRP A 27 -1.45 8.99 -3.62
CA TRP A 27 -1.52 10.00 -4.66
C TRP A 27 -0.58 9.70 -5.83
N LEU A 28 0.67 9.30 -5.56
CA LEU A 28 1.64 8.93 -6.59
C LEU A 28 1.12 7.78 -7.46
N ARG A 29 0.49 6.76 -6.84
CA ARG A 29 -0.18 5.68 -7.57
C ARG A 29 -1.32 6.18 -8.45
N ALA A 30 -2.12 7.13 -7.96
CA ALA A 30 -3.19 7.73 -8.75
C ALA A 30 -2.63 8.50 -9.96
N PHE A 31 -1.52 9.23 -9.76
CA PHE A 31 -0.80 9.91 -10.83
C PHE A 31 -0.24 8.93 -11.88
N GLU A 32 0.40 7.84 -11.45
CA GLU A 32 0.91 6.81 -12.35
C GLU A 32 -0.20 6.16 -13.18
N ASN A 33 -1.33 5.83 -12.55
CA ASN A 33 -2.50 5.31 -13.26
C ASN A 33 -3.05 6.31 -14.28
N TYR A 34 -3.05 7.61 -13.94
CA TYR A 34 -3.44 8.66 -14.87
C TYR A 34 -2.51 8.70 -16.09
N ILE A 35 -1.18 8.65 -15.88
CA ILE A 35 -0.21 8.58 -16.98
C ILE A 35 -0.45 7.37 -17.88
N ILE A 36 -0.78 6.21 -17.31
CA ILE A 36 -1.13 5.02 -18.11
C ILE A 36 -2.41 5.27 -18.91
N SER A 37 -3.45 5.85 -18.29
CA SER A 37 -4.75 6.05 -18.95
C SER A 37 -4.74 7.05 -20.11
N ILE A 38 -3.73 7.93 -20.16
CA ILE A 38 -3.52 8.88 -21.27
C ILE A 38 -2.44 8.42 -22.26
N ASP A 39 -2.03 7.14 -22.20
CA ASP A 39 -0.92 6.56 -22.96
C ASP A 39 0.39 7.36 -22.82
N GLY A 40 0.58 7.98 -21.65
CA GLY A 40 1.70 8.87 -21.34
C GLY A 40 3.00 8.16 -20.97
N GLN A 41 3.04 6.84 -21.02
CA GLN A 41 4.23 6.05 -20.69
C GLN A 41 5.44 6.42 -21.56
N GLY A 42 5.21 6.77 -22.84
CA GLY A 42 6.23 7.21 -23.79
C GLY A 42 6.59 8.70 -23.71
N TYR A 43 5.99 9.47 -22.81
CA TYR A 43 6.30 10.90 -22.68
C TYR A 43 7.73 11.12 -22.20
N SER A 44 8.34 12.20 -22.69
CA SER A 44 9.67 12.62 -22.25
C SER A 44 9.68 12.93 -20.74
N PRO A 45 10.84 12.83 -20.07
CA PRO A 45 10.97 13.18 -18.66
C PRO A 45 10.43 14.58 -18.33
N GLU A 46 10.67 15.56 -19.21
CA GLU A 46 10.25 16.95 -19.04
C GLU A 46 8.72 17.07 -19.08
N ARG A 47 8.07 16.35 -20.01
CA ARG A 47 6.60 16.35 -20.11
C ARG A 47 5.97 15.64 -18.93
N LYS A 48 6.52 14.50 -18.48
CA LYS A 48 6.05 13.81 -17.26
C LYS A 48 6.22 14.69 -16.04
N LYS A 49 7.36 15.36 -15.89
CA LYS A 49 7.62 16.34 -14.83
C LYS A 49 6.61 17.49 -14.87
N SER A 50 6.33 18.07 -16.02
CA SER A 50 5.34 19.15 -16.14
C SER A 50 3.94 18.70 -15.71
N LEU A 51 3.47 17.52 -16.15
CA LEU A 51 2.19 16.96 -15.70
C LEU A 51 2.18 16.69 -14.20
N PHE A 52 3.27 16.12 -13.69
CA PHE A 52 3.47 15.83 -12.28
C PHE A 52 3.37 17.10 -11.43
N PHE A 53 4.09 18.17 -11.79
CA PHE A 53 4.03 19.46 -11.09
C PHE A 53 2.65 20.12 -11.22
N GLY A 54 2.03 20.05 -12.39
CA GLY A 54 0.67 20.56 -12.61
C GLY A 54 -0.34 19.94 -11.65
N LEU A 55 -0.23 18.64 -11.38
CA LEU A 55 -1.09 17.92 -10.45
C LEU A 55 -0.60 17.95 -9.00
N LEU A 56 0.65 18.33 -8.75
CA LEU A 56 1.17 18.54 -7.40
C LEU A 56 0.44 19.69 -6.68
N GLY A 57 -0.08 20.66 -7.45
CA GLY A 57 -0.77 21.83 -6.94
C GLY A 57 0.19 22.95 -6.53
N LYS A 58 -0.30 24.18 -6.41
CA LYS A 58 0.53 25.38 -6.22
C LYS A 58 1.37 25.29 -4.95
N ALA A 59 0.74 25.01 -3.81
CA ALA A 59 1.45 24.88 -2.53
C ALA A 59 2.44 23.70 -2.53
N GLY A 60 2.13 22.61 -3.25
CA GLY A 60 3.06 21.50 -3.43
C GLY A 60 4.31 21.86 -4.23
N GLN A 61 4.18 22.72 -5.25
CA GLN A 61 5.32 23.26 -6.00
C GLN A 61 6.17 24.20 -5.13
N GLU A 62 5.54 25.08 -4.35
CA GLU A 62 6.25 25.97 -3.40
C GLU A 62 7.07 25.15 -2.38
N VAL A 63 6.50 24.04 -1.88
CA VAL A 63 7.22 23.11 -1.01
C VAL A 63 8.42 22.50 -1.74
N PHE A 64 8.26 22.05 -3.00
CA PHE A 64 9.37 21.52 -3.80
C PHE A 64 10.50 22.52 -4.01
N ASP A 65 10.16 23.76 -4.36
CA ASP A 65 11.13 24.82 -4.63
C ASP A 65 11.91 25.23 -3.37
N SER A 66 11.29 25.07 -2.19
CA SER A 66 11.95 25.33 -0.90
C SER A 66 12.90 24.20 -0.45
N MET A 67 12.79 23.01 -1.04
CA MET A 67 13.65 21.88 -0.66
C MET A 67 15.08 22.07 -1.17
N PRO A 68 16.11 21.64 -0.41
CA PRO A 68 17.47 21.63 -0.90
C PRO A 68 17.59 20.73 -2.14
N VAL A 69 18.50 21.10 -3.05
CA VAL A 69 18.87 20.23 -4.17
C VAL A 69 19.48 18.97 -3.59
N TYR A 70 18.82 17.83 -3.83
CA TYR A 70 19.32 16.55 -3.37
C TYR A 70 20.50 16.14 -4.25
N VAL A 71 21.70 16.12 -3.64
CA VAL A 71 22.92 15.61 -4.27
C VAL A 71 23.08 14.19 -3.78
N ASN A 72 22.92 13.20 -4.67
CA ASN A 72 23.10 11.79 -4.32
C ASN A 72 24.47 11.58 -3.65
N PRO A 73 24.54 11.24 -2.35
CA PRO A 73 25.82 11.21 -1.64
C PRO A 73 26.74 10.08 -2.12
N HIS A 74 26.19 9.04 -2.74
CA HIS A 74 26.92 7.84 -3.12
C HIS A 74 26.49 7.44 -4.55
N GLY A 75 27.43 7.53 -5.50
CA GLY A 75 27.24 7.29 -6.93
C GLY A 75 26.94 5.82 -7.29
N ALA A 76 25.83 5.28 -6.80
CA ALA A 76 25.42 3.90 -7.02
C ALA A 76 23.93 3.82 -7.38
N THR A 77 23.61 4.26 -8.59
CA THR A 77 22.54 3.78 -9.49
C THR A 77 22.61 4.63 -10.76
N ALA A 78 22.07 4.14 -11.87
CA ALA A 78 21.99 4.91 -13.12
C ALA A 78 21.44 6.32 -12.85
N PRO A 79 21.94 7.38 -13.53
CA PRO A 79 21.51 8.74 -13.27
C PRO A 79 19.98 8.84 -13.42
N LEU A 80 19.31 9.25 -12.33
CA LEU A 80 17.88 9.51 -12.36
C LEU A 80 17.61 10.68 -13.31
N ASN A 81 16.55 10.58 -14.11
CA ASN A 81 16.09 11.73 -14.89
C ASN A 81 15.42 12.76 -13.96
N GLU A 82 15.21 13.98 -14.48
CA GLU A 82 14.66 15.08 -13.67
C GLU A 82 13.29 14.80 -13.04
N TYR A 83 12.45 14.00 -13.69
CA TYR A 83 11.17 13.58 -13.14
C TYR A 83 11.37 12.62 -11.96
N GLN A 84 12.21 11.60 -12.13
CA GLN A 84 12.51 10.62 -11.09
C GLN A 84 13.17 11.28 -9.87
N GLU A 85 14.05 12.26 -10.09
CA GLU A 85 14.66 13.03 -9.02
C GLU A 85 13.62 13.86 -8.25
N ALA A 86 12.67 14.48 -8.96
CA ALA A 86 11.60 15.23 -8.31
C ALA A 86 10.69 14.33 -7.46
N VAL A 87 10.30 13.16 -7.98
CA VAL A 87 9.51 12.16 -7.24
C VAL A 87 10.26 11.71 -5.99
N ARG A 88 11.56 11.40 -6.10
CA ARG A 88 12.38 10.96 -4.96
C ARG A 88 12.45 12.01 -3.86
N ARG A 89 12.70 13.27 -4.21
CA ARG A 89 12.76 14.38 -3.23
C ARG A 89 11.45 14.55 -2.48
N LEU A 90 10.33 14.54 -3.20
CA LEU A 90 9.01 14.64 -2.60
C LEU A 90 8.64 13.38 -1.81
N GLU A 91 9.07 12.21 -2.24
CA GLU A 91 8.91 10.96 -1.49
C GLU A 91 9.69 10.98 -0.18
N LEU A 92 10.84 11.65 -0.10
CA LEU A 92 11.55 11.86 1.16
C LEU A 92 10.85 12.91 2.04
N GLN A 93 10.32 13.98 1.46
CA GLN A 93 9.61 15.03 2.21
C GLN A 93 8.28 14.55 2.79
N TYR A 94 7.51 13.84 1.96
CA TYR A 94 6.21 13.28 2.29
C TYR A 94 6.29 11.78 2.55
N ALA A 95 7.49 11.26 2.77
CA ALA A 95 7.65 10.01 3.48
C ALA A 95 6.85 10.25 4.74
N GLU A 96 5.76 9.49 4.88
CA GLU A 96 5.25 9.30 6.22
C GLU A 96 6.50 8.84 6.96
N GLU A 97 6.95 9.61 7.96
CA GLU A 97 7.52 8.97 9.12
C GLU A 97 6.41 8.00 9.54
N CYS A 98 6.38 6.81 8.94
CA CYS A 98 5.97 5.63 9.61
C CYS A 98 6.95 5.60 10.76
N ASN A 99 6.61 6.31 11.83
CA ASN A 99 7.21 6.07 13.09
C ASN A 99 6.79 4.64 13.34
N ILE A 100 7.70 3.72 13.04
CA ILE A 100 7.51 2.29 13.12
C ILE A 100 6.93 1.96 14.50
N MET A 101 7.26 2.75 15.53
CA MET A 101 6.68 2.66 16.86
C MET A 101 5.19 2.99 16.92
N VAL A 102 4.73 4.02 16.21
CA VAL A 102 3.30 4.38 16.11
C VAL A 102 2.53 3.32 15.31
N GLY A 103 3.09 2.83 14.20
CA GLY A 103 2.52 1.72 13.43
C GLY A 103 2.37 0.46 14.30
N ARG A 104 3.43 0.10 15.03
CA ARG A 104 3.45 -1.02 15.97
C ARG A 104 2.47 -0.85 17.12
N HIS A 105 2.38 0.36 17.67
CA HIS A 105 1.45 0.66 18.74
C HIS A 105 -0.01 0.52 18.27
N LYS A 106 -0.34 1.03 17.09
CA LYS A 106 -1.67 0.86 16.47
C LYS A 106 -1.98 -0.60 16.19
N PHE A 107 -1.01 -1.37 15.68
CA PHE A 107 -1.17 -2.80 15.47
C PHE A 107 -1.43 -3.55 16.78
N ALA A 108 -0.65 -3.27 17.83
CA ALA A 108 -0.77 -3.92 19.13
C ALA A 108 -2.08 -3.58 19.87
N LEU A 109 -2.62 -2.37 19.66
CA LEU A 109 -3.87 -1.94 20.26
C LEU A 109 -5.12 -2.37 19.46
N ARG A 110 -4.95 -2.86 18.23
CA ARG A 110 -6.08 -3.23 17.39
C ARG A 110 -6.77 -4.48 17.95
N LYS A 111 -8.07 -4.38 18.20
CA LYS A 111 -8.97 -5.47 18.62
C LYS A 111 -10.15 -5.51 17.67
N GLN A 112 -10.69 -6.70 17.39
CA GLN A 112 -11.87 -6.85 16.53
C GLN A 112 -13.02 -6.00 17.10
N GLU A 113 -13.61 -5.15 16.25
CA GLU A 113 -14.71 -4.27 16.64
C GLU A 113 -16.04 -5.06 16.72
N GLU A 114 -16.99 -4.52 17.47
CA GLU A 114 -18.32 -5.14 17.58
C GLU A 114 -19.03 -5.11 16.23
N GLY A 115 -19.36 -6.28 15.69
CA GLY A 115 -19.96 -6.44 14.37
C GLY A 115 -18.99 -6.52 13.19
N GLU A 116 -17.67 -6.41 13.43
CA GLU A 116 -16.65 -6.62 12.40
C GLU A 116 -16.47 -8.11 12.11
N THR A 117 -16.43 -8.49 10.83
CA THR A 117 -16.15 -9.89 10.45
C THR A 117 -14.68 -10.23 10.68
N ILE A 118 -14.38 -11.53 10.81
CA ILE A 118 -12.99 -11.99 11.02
C ILE A 118 -12.13 -11.63 9.81
N GLU A 119 -12.69 -11.70 8.61
CA GLU A 119 -12.02 -11.37 7.35
C GLU A 119 -11.63 -9.88 7.27
N GLU A 120 -12.53 -8.98 7.69
CA GLU A 120 -12.27 -7.53 7.74
C GLU A 120 -11.21 -7.20 8.80
N TYR A 121 -11.32 -7.81 9.99
CA TYR A 121 -10.34 -7.66 11.04
C TYR A 121 -8.93 -8.06 10.58
N ILE A 122 -8.81 -9.22 9.92
CA ILE A 122 -7.54 -9.71 9.34
C ILE A 122 -7.04 -8.78 8.24
N ALA A 123 -7.92 -8.25 7.38
CA ALA A 123 -7.53 -7.30 6.34
C ALA A 123 -6.96 -6.00 6.93
N CYS A 124 -7.58 -5.46 7.98
CA CYS A 124 -7.08 -4.29 8.70
C CYS A 124 -5.72 -4.56 9.36
N LEU A 125 -5.54 -5.71 10.01
CA LEU A 125 -4.24 -6.10 10.59
C LEU A 125 -3.14 -6.18 9.54
N ARG A 126 -3.43 -6.68 8.33
CA ARG A 126 -2.46 -6.74 7.23
C ARG A 126 -2.03 -5.35 6.76
N VAL A 127 -2.97 -4.41 6.66
CA VAL A 127 -2.66 -3.02 6.29
C VAL A 127 -1.75 -2.38 7.35
N LEU A 128 -2.08 -2.54 8.64
CA LEU A 128 -1.27 -2.00 9.74
C LEU A 128 0.14 -2.61 9.80
N ALA A 129 0.28 -3.89 9.43
CA ALA A 129 1.58 -4.57 9.41
C ALA A 129 2.53 -4.06 8.31
N GLN A 130 2.01 -3.48 7.22
CA GLN A 130 2.82 -2.92 6.12
C GLN A 130 3.66 -1.71 6.60
N ASP A 131 3.16 -0.98 7.59
CA ASP A 131 3.79 0.24 8.12
C ASP A 131 4.87 -0.05 9.20
N CYS A 132 5.13 -1.33 9.51
CA CYS A 132 5.90 -1.73 10.70
C CYS A 132 7.31 -2.32 10.44
N GLU A 133 7.74 -2.42 9.18
CA GLU A 133 9.06 -2.92 8.73
C GLU A 133 9.61 -4.12 9.53
N PHE A 134 8.80 -5.17 9.71
CA PHE A 134 9.15 -6.32 10.57
C PHE A 134 10.35 -7.16 10.07
N ALA A 135 10.76 -7.00 8.82
CA ALA A 135 11.84 -7.79 8.21
C ALA A 135 13.26 -7.40 8.66
N ALA A 136 13.47 -6.20 9.23
CA ALA A 136 14.80 -5.66 9.48
C ALA A 136 15.35 -5.88 10.92
N MET A 137 14.61 -6.54 11.82
CA MET A 137 14.94 -6.59 13.27
C MET A 137 15.16 -8.01 13.82
N THR A 138 15.65 -8.95 13.01
CA THR A 138 15.75 -10.36 13.44
C THR A 138 16.81 -10.66 14.51
N ASP A 139 17.77 -9.77 14.78
CA ASP A 139 18.98 -10.16 15.54
C ASP A 139 19.14 -9.61 16.97
N THR A 140 18.31 -8.68 17.48
CA THR A 140 18.69 -7.96 18.72
C THR A 140 17.66 -7.83 19.84
N ASN A 141 16.42 -8.36 19.73
CA ASN A 141 15.41 -8.11 20.78
C ASN A 141 14.56 -9.33 21.19
N PRO A 142 14.55 -9.74 22.48
CA PRO A 142 13.75 -10.88 22.99
C PRO A 142 12.23 -10.70 22.83
N SER A 143 11.69 -9.49 22.92
CA SER A 143 10.24 -9.22 22.73
C SER A 143 9.77 -9.42 21.29
N LEU A 144 10.68 -9.39 20.32
CA LEU A 144 10.38 -9.71 18.92
C LEU A 144 10.13 -11.21 18.71
N LYS A 145 10.67 -12.08 19.57
CA LYS A 145 10.34 -13.52 19.55
C LYS A 145 8.86 -13.74 19.84
N ASP A 146 8.28 -12.95 20.73
CA ASP A 146 6.85 -13.04 21.09
C ASP A 146 5.95 -12.56 19.95
N VAL A 147 6.33 -11.47 19.26
CA VAL A 147 5.61 -10.98 18.08
C VAL A 147 5.69 -11.98 16.92
N ILE A 148 6.85 -12.61 16.69
CA ILE A 148 7.01 -13.70 15.71
C ILE A 148 6.24 -14.96 16.15
N ALA A 149 6.20 -15.27 17.45
CA ALA A 149 5.42 -16.38 17.98
C ALA A 149 3.92 -16.17 17.75
N ILE A 150 3.44 -14.93 17.93
CA ILE A 150 2.06 -14.52 17.65
C ILE A 150 1.78 -14.59 16.14
N ALA A 151 2.65 -14.05 15.29
CA ALA A 151 2.50 -14.14 13.83
C ALA A 151 2.50 -15.59 13.33
N LYS A 152 3.39 -16.45 13.86
CA LYS A 152 3.41 -17.89 13.58
C LYS A 152 2.20 -18.64 14.16
N ALA A 153 1.62 -18.17 15.26
CA ALA A 153 0.41 -18.75 15.83
C ALA A 153 -0.82 -18.38 14.97
N VAL A 154 -0.87 -17.15 14.46
CA VAL A 154 -1.87 -16.68 13.50
C VAL A 154 -1.73 -17.42 12.17
N GLU A 155 -0.52 -17.61 11.66
CA GLU A 155 -0.30 -18.37 10.42
C GLU A 155 -0.69 -19.85 10.57
N ARG A 156 -0.34 -20.50 11.69
CA ARG A 156 -0.75 -21.88 11.98
C ARG A 156 -2.25 -22.03 12.20
N SER A 157 -2.91 -21.06 12.84
CA SER A 157 -4.36 -21.08 12.99
C SER A 157 -5.07 -20.87 11.66
N MET A 158 -4.53 -20.01 10.78
CA MET A 158 -5.04 -19.80 9.42
C MET A 158 -4.90 -21.04 8.51
N VAL A 159 -3.80 -21.79 8.62
CA VAL A 159 -3.62 -23.06 7.88
C VAL A 159 -4.60 -24.12 8.40
N SER A 160 -4.76 -24.23 9.72
CA SER A 160 -5.69 -25.19 10.35
C SER A 160 -7.16 -24.89 9.99
N SER A 161 -7.57 -23.62 9.97
CA SER A 161 -8.93 -23.24 9.54
C SER A 161 -9.19 -23.54 8.06
N LYS A 162 -8.17 -23.41 7.19
CA LYS A 162 -8.29 -23.78 5.76
C LYS A 162 -8.34 -25.30 5.55
N GLU A 163 -7.58 -26.06 6.32
CA GLU A 163 -7.63 -27.53 6.30
C GLU A 163 -8.97 -28.07 6.81
N LEU A 164 -9.51 -27.51 7.89
CA LEU A 164 -10.83 -27.85 8.41
C LEU A 164 -11.94 -27.49 7.40
N ALA A 165 -11.86 -26.32 6.76
CA ALA A 165 -12.81 -25.93 5.71
C ALA A 165 -12.76 -26.84 4.48
N ASN A 166 -11.55 -27.24 4.04
CA ASN A 166 -11.38 -28.21 2.94
C ASN A 166 -11.86 -29.62 3.32
N THR A 167 -11.65 -30.06 4.56
CA THR A 167 -12.08 -31.38 5.02
C THR A 167 -13.61 -31.43 5.15
N SER A 168 -14.25 -30.37 5.66
CA SER A 168 -15.72 -30.26 5.69
C SER A 168 -16.34 -30.14 4.30
N GLN A 169 -15.69 -29.46 3.34
CA GLN A 169 -16.15 -29.48 1.94
C GLN A 169 -15.97 -30.86 1.29
N ALA A 170 -14.85 -31.56 1.56
CA ALA A 170 -14.63 -32.91 1.04
C ALA A 170 -15.62 -33.94 1.63
N SER A 171 -15.93 -33.87 2.93
CA SER A 171 -16.93 -34.70 3.59
C SER A 171 -18.37 -34.40 3.13
N ASN A 172 -18.70 -33.12 2.87
CA ASN A 172 -20.01 -32.73 2.34
C ASN A 172 -20.19 -33.14 0.86
N VAL A 173 -19.13 -33.15 0.05
CA VAL A 173 -19.21 -33.67 -1.33
C VAL A 173 -19.43 -35.19 -1.34
N PHE A 174 -18.80 -35.93 -0.42
CA PHE A 174 -19.01 -37.37 -0.28
C PHE A 174 -20.44 -37.73 0.19
N TYR A 175 -20.98 -37.02 1.18
CA TYR A 175 -22.34 -37.28 1.68
C TYR A 175 -23.45 -36.92 0.68
N VAL A 176 -23.24 -35.89 -0.16
CA VAL A 176 -24.25 -35.45 -1.15
C VAL A 176 -24.27 -36.35 -2.39
N GLN A 177 -23.18 -37.07 -2.70
CA GLN A 177 -23.15 -38.02 -3.83
C GLN A 177 -23.78 -39.38 -3.51
N ASP A 178 -23.74 -39.84 -2.25
CA ASP A 178 -24.34 -41.12 -1.84
C ASP A 178 -25.88 -41.03 -1.69
N SER A 179 -26.38 -39.84 -1.37
CA SER A 179 -27.83 -39.58 -1.16
C SER A 179 -28.66 -39.47 -2.45
N ARG A 180 -28.04 -39.47 -3.64
CA ARG A 180 -28.73 -39.36 -4.94
C ARG A 180 -28.98 -40.71 -5.64
N LYS A 181 -28.74 -41.85 -4.99
CA LYS A 181 -28.94 -43.18 -5.61
C LYS A 181 -30.13 -43.99 -5.13
N HIS A 182 -30.97 -43.50 -4.22
CA HIS A 182 -32.20 -44.20 -3.84
C HIS A 182 -33.33 -43.22 -3.54
N VAL A 183 -34.14 -42.96 -4.56
CA VAL A 183 -35.57 -42.68 -4.40
C VAL A 183 -36.28 -43.65 -5.36
N PRO A 184 -37.31 -44.40 -4.92
CA PRO A 184 -37.80 -45.62 -5.60
C PRO A 184 -38.34 -45.41 -7.01
#